data_AF-A0A7W5MYF2-F1
#
_entry.id   AF-A0A7W5MYF2-F1
#
_cell.length_a   1.000
_cell.length_b   1.000
_cell.length_c   1.000
_cell.angle_alpha   90.00
_cell.angle_beta   90.00
_cell.angle_gamma   90.00
#
_symmetry.space_group_name_H-M   'P 1'
#
loop_
_entity.id
_entity.type
_entity.pdbx_description
1 polymer ?
#
loop_
_entity_poly.entity_id
_entity_poly.type
_entity_poly.pdbx_seq_one_letter_code
_entity_poly.pdbx_strand_id
1 'polypeptide(L)'
;MDTIVPATSPHLGAPALGAAIITLPSENSELGALWRRYDARPVRLLRTREGRALSLDRYQRAGEFMGSLFSPMADDTAYLFYSAGIVAQLAMSSHLLDVGFPDAWCAKYIGLHVDRSLAYANATGFGCEDTETERLMDVLSPYWKWNDLSRAHGIKPDTGGFAAGEVRDIVVALVDHVAEVTGHGRRKQRRAPS
;
A
#
# COMPACT_ATOMS: atom_id res chain seq x y z
N MET A 1 -11.69 31.38 65.73
CA MET A 1 -12.52 30.25 65.29
C MET A 1 -13.11 30.62 63.95
N ASP A 2 -12.90 29.96 62.83
CA ASP A 2 -11.92 28.98 62.38
C ASP A 2 -12.00 29.02 60.85
N THR A 3 -10.86 28.72 60.24
CA THR A 3 -10.56 28.50 58.82
C THR A 3 -11.60 27.67 58.08
N ILE A 4 -11.75 27.88 56.75
CA ILE A 4 -11.62 26.86 55.70
C ILE A 4 -11.74 27.53 54.31
N VAL A 5 -10.67 27.37 53.53
CA VAL A 5 -10.62 27.47 52.06
C VAL A 5 -10.94 26.08 51.49
N PRO A 6 -11.52 25.97 50.29
CA PRO A 6 -10.78 25.20 49.29
C PRO A 6 -10.63 25.95 47.97
N ALA A 7 -9.44 25.76 47.40
CA ALA A 7 -9.02 26.20 46.10
C ALA A 7 -9.60 25.30 45.00
N THR A 8 -9.84 25.89 43.82
CA THR A 8 -9.70 25.16 42.56
C THR A 8 -9.16 26.09 41.48
N SER A 9 -7.88 25.91 41.20
CA SER A 9 -7.14 26.43 40.05
C SER A 9 -7.64 25.80 38.73
N PRO A 10 -7.23 26.36 37.57
CA PRO A 10 -7.98 26.27 36.33
C PRO A 10 -7.77 24.91 35.68
N HIS A 11 -8.87 24.29 35.24
CA HIS A 11 -8.74 23.22 34.26
C HIS A 11 -8.43 23.87 32.91
N LEU A 12 -7.13 23.99 32.62
CA LEU A 12 -6.66 24.19 31.26
C LEU A 12 -7.34 23.14 30.39
N GLY A 13 -8.14 23.63 29.43
CA GLY A 13 -8.68 22.80 28.37
C GLY A 13 -7.53 22.08 27.69
N ALA A 14 -7.63 20.75 27.64
CA ALA A 14 -6.76 19.95 26.80
C ALA A 14 -6.82 20.51 25.37
N PRO A 15 -5.69 20.63 24.67
CA PRO A 15 -5.72 21.03 23.27
C PRO A 15 -6.55 20.00 22.52
N ALA A 16 -7.58 20.46 21.81
CA ALA A 16 -8.25 19.64 20.83
C ALA A 16 -7.18 19.10 19.88
N LEU A 17 -7.02 17.77 19.85
CA LEU A 17 -6.23 17.09 18.84
C LEU A 17 -6.69 17.63 17.49
N GLY A 18 -5.81 18.36 16.81
CA GLY A 18 -6.12 19.04 15.56
C GLY A 18 -6.80 18.05 14.63
N ALA A 19 -8.05 18.32 14.28
CA ALA A 19 -8.73 17.62 13.22
C ALA A 19 -7.82 17.76 12.00
N ALA A 20 -7.24 16.64 11.57
CA ALA A 20 -6.45 16.60 10.34
C ALA A 20 -7.30 17.27 9.26
N ILE A 21 -6.78 18.31 8.62
CA ILE A 21 -7.54 19.08 7.64
C ILE A 21 -7.89 18.13 6.50
N ILE A 22 -9.15 17.72 6.43
CA ILE A 22 -9.65 16.78 5.42
C ILE A 22 -10.17 17.59 4.24
N THR A 23 -9.27 18.12 3.44
CA THR A 23 -9.61 18.67 2.12
C THR A 23 -9.91 17.52 1.17
N LEU A 24 -11.04 17.58 0.46
CA LEU A 24 -11.23 16.74 -0.72
C LEU A 24 -10.09 17.07 -1.70
N PRO A 25 -9.38 16.08 -2.26
CA PRO A 25 -8.51 16.33 -3.39
C PRO A 25 -9.33 17.07 -4.46
N SER A 26 -8.89 18.26 -4.87
CA SER A 26 -9.58 18.99 -5.93
C SER A 26 -9.53 18.17 -7.22
N GLU A 27 -10.47 18.38 -8.14
CA GLU A 27 -10.42 17.70 -9.46
C GLU A 27 -9.13 17.98 -10.24
N ASN A 28 -8.41 19.04 -9.86
CA ASN A 28 -7.12 19.46 -10.42
C ASN A 28 -5.91 18.87 -9.68
N SER A 29 -6.12 18.02 -8.67
CA SER A 29 -5.04 17.27 -8.02
C SER A 29 -4.61 16.06 -8.85
N GLU A 30 -3.43 15.49 -8.53
CA GLU A 30 -2.97 14.23 -9.12
C GLU A 30 -4.01 13.11 -8.98
N LEU A 31 -4.67 13.00 -7.81
CA LEU A 31 -5.77 12.06 -7.61
C LEU A 31 -6.95 12.33 -8.56
N GLY A 32 -7.30 13.59 -8.79
CA GLY A 32 -8.33 13.97 -9.75
C GLY A 32 -7.99 13.60 -11.19
N ALA A 33 -6.70 13.65 -11.56
CA ALA A 33 -6.23 13.15 -12.85
C ALA A 33 -6.33 11.62 -12.95
N LEU A 34 -5.95 10.88 -11.90
CA LEU A 34 -6.05 9.43 -11.87
C LEU A 34 -7.50 8.93 -11.90
N TRP A 35 -8.42 9.60 -11.19
CA TRP A 35 -9.85 9.27 -11.24
C TRP A 35 -10.40 9.36 -12.65
N ARG A 36 -10.03 10.38 -13.41
CA ARG A 36 -10.42 10.51 -14.83
C ARG A 36 -9.74 9.47 -15.71
N ARG A 37 -8.43 9.25 -15.53
CA ARG A 37 -7.65 8.30 -16.32
C ARG A 37 -8.18 6.87 -16.20
N TYR A 38 -8.63 6.47 -15.02
CA TYR A 38 -9.08 5.11 -14.73
C TYR A 38 -10.59 4.97 -14.56
N ASP A 39 -11.37 6.00 -14.89
CA ASP A 39 -12.83 6.05 -14.69
C ASP A 39 -13.25 5.64 -13.26
N ALA A 40 -12.48 6.12 -12.28
CA ALA A 40 -12.71 5.82 -10.87
C ALA A 40 -13.56 6.91 -10.22
N ARG A 41 -14.48 6.49 -9.33
CA ARG A 41 -15.30 7.45 -8.57
C ARG A 41 -14.41 8.23 -7.61
N PRO A 42 -14.52 9.58 -7.53
CA PRO A 42 -13.87 10.37 -6.50
C PRO A 42 -14.13 9.82 -5.09
N VAL A 43 -13.09 9.83 -4.25
CA VAL A 43 -13.16 9.33 -2.89
C VAL A 43 -12.47 10.27 -1.92
N ARG A 44 -13.08 10.44 -0.74
CA ARG A 44 -12.47 11.17 0.36
C ARG A 44 -11.57 10.22 1.12
N LEU A 45 -10.28 10.55 1.21
CA LEU A 45 -9.34 9.80 2.01
C LEU A 45 -9.59 10.09 3.49
N LEU A 46 -9.81 9.04 4.28
CA LEU A 46 -10.02 9.15 5.72
C LEU A 46 -9.23 8.04 6.42
N ARG A 47 -8.23 8.45 7.21
CA ARG A 47 -7.53 7.52 8.09
C ARG A 47 -8.45 7.06 9.20
N THR A 48 -8.60 5.74 9.33
CA THR A 48 -9.40 5.10 10.37
C THR A 48 -8.59 4.03 11.10
N ARG A 49 -9.04 3.63 12.29
CA ARG A 49 -8.38 2.54 13.04
C ARG A 49 -8.52 1.21 12.29
N GLU A 50 -9.68 1.01 11.66
CA GLU A 50 -9.99 -0.17 10.84
C GLU A 50 -9.12 -0.21 9.59
N GLY A 51 -8.95 0.92 8.89
CA GLY A 51 -8.06 1.05 7.74
C GLY A 51 -6.61 0.77 8.12
N ARG A 52 -6.13 1.29 9.25
CA ARG A 52 -4.79 1.01 9.78
C ARG A 52 -4.59 -0.48 10.12
N ALA A 53 -5.60 -1.14 10.67
CA ALA A 53 -5.53 -2.56 10.99
C ALA A 53 -5.50 -3.44 9.74
N LEU A 54 -6.35 -3.13 8.75
CA LEU A 54 -6.33 -3.82 7.44
C LEU A 54 -5.02 -3.57 6.71
N SER A 55 -4.50 -2.34 6.76
CA SER A 55 -3.20 -2.00 6.22
C SER A 55 -2.09 -2.89 6.79
N LEU A 56 -2.05 -3.08 8.12
CA LEU A 56 -1.09 -3.98 8.76
C LEU A 56 -1.28 -5.44 8.33
N ASP A 57 -2.52 -5.95 8.26
CA ASP A 57 -2.81 -7.31 7.77
C ASP A 57 -2.30 -7.51 6.34
N ARG A 58 -2.51 -6.54 5.43
CA ARG A 58 -2.00 -6.62 4.05
C ARG A 58 -0.48 -6.63 4.00
N TYR A 59 0.18 -5.82 4.81
CA TYR A 59 1.64 -5.81 4.89
C TYR A 59 2.20 -7.15 5.40
N GLN A 60 1.59 -7.72 6.45
CA GLN A 60 1.99 -9.02 6.99
C GLN A 60 1.81 -10.14 5.96
N ARG A 61 0.67 -10.15 5.25
CA ARG A 61 0.42 -11.10 4.16
C ARG A 61 1.39 -10.93 3.01
N ALA A 62 1.78 -9.70 2.65
CA ALA A 62 2.82 -9.48 1.65
C ALA A 62 4.12 -10.18 2.08
N GLY A 63 4.52 -10.02 3.35
CA GLY A 63 5.69 -10.71 3.93
C GLY A 63 5.57 -12.23 3.95
N GLU A 64 4.39 -12.79 4.21
CA GLU A 64 4.15 -14.24 4.12
C GLU A 64 4.31 -14.75 2.67
N PHE A 65 3.82 -13.99 1.69
CA PHE A 65 3.94 -14.33 0.28
C PHE A 65 5.36 -14.09 -0.28
N MET A 66 6.21 -13.27 0.34
CA MET A 66 7.59 -13.04 -0.13
C MET A 66 8.37 -14.34 -0.33
N GLY A 67 8.14 -15.36 0.50
CA GLY A 67 8.81 -16.66 0.36
C GLY A 67 8.55 -17.34 -0.99
N SER A 68 7.43 -17.06 -1.65
CA SER A 68 7.12 -17.60 -2.97
C SER A 68 8.08 -17.11 -4.07
N LEU A 69 8.67 -15.92 -3.92
CA LEU A 69 9.61 -15.36 -4.91
C LEU A 69 10.94 -16.13 -4.95
N PHE A 70 11.26 -16.84 -3.86
CA PHE A 70 12.52 -17.56 -3.66
C PHE A 70 12.32 -19.09 -3.59
N SER A 71 11.10 -19.57 -3.81
CA SER A 71 10.79 -20.99 -3.91
C SER A 71 11.39 -21.60 -5.18
N PRO A 72 11.72 -22.91 -5.22
CA PRO A 72 12.10 -23.59 -6.46
C PRO A 72 11.06 -23.45 -7.59
N MET A 73 9.78 -23.23 -7.26
CA MET A 73 8.74 -22.95 -8.25
C MET A 73 8.96 -21.64 -9.01
N ALA A 74 9.73 -20.69 -8.44
CA ALA A 74 10.05 -19.41 -9.05
C ALA A 74 11.10 -19.50 -10.19
N ASP A 75 11.58 -20.70 -10.49
CA ASP A 75 12.29 -20.97 -11.76
C ASP A 75 11.31 -20.94 -12.95
N ASP A 76 10.01 -21.16 -12.72
CA ASP A 76 8.97 -20.88 -13.71
C ASP A 76 8.66 -19.38 -13.73
N THR A 77 8.83 -18.77 -14.91
CA THR A 77 8.63 -17.33 -15.11
C THR A 77 7.22 -16.89 -14.76
N ALA A 78 6.19 -17.65 -15.16
CA ALA A 78 4.82 -17.25 -14.92
C ALA A 78 4.45 -17.33 -13.44
N TYR A 79 4.93 -18.35 -12.74
CA TYR A 79 4.82 -18.45 -11.29
C TYR A 79 5.49 -17.26 -10.58
N LEU A 80 6.74 -16.93 -10.95
CA LEU A 80 7.46 -15.80 -10.36
C LEU A 80 6.70 -14.48 -10.55
N PHE A 81 6.26 -14.19 -11.77
CA PHE A 81 5.57 -12.92 -12.07
C PHE A 81 4.18 -12.87 -11.44
N TYR A 82 3.47 -14.00 -11.34
CA TYR A 82 2.20 -14.06 -10.62
C TYR A 82 2.39 -13.78 -9.13
N SER A 83 3.37 -14.43 -8.51
CA SER A 83 3.73 -14.23 -7.11
C SER A 83 4.21 -12.80 -6.83
N ALA A 84 5.05 -12.24 -7.70
CA ALA A 84 5.51 -10.85 -7.62
C ALA A 84 4.33 -9.87 -7.66
N GLY A 85 3.37 -10.09 -8.56
CA GLY A 85 2.16 -9.28 -8.64
C GLY A 85 1.29 -9.36 -7.38
N ILE A 86 1.14 -10.55 -6.77
CA ILE A 86 0.43 -10.71 -5.50
C ILE A 86 1.10 -9.91 -4.39
N VAL A 87 2.43 -10.07 -4.23
CA VAL A 87 3.21 -9.37 -3.20
C VAL A 87 3.10 -7.87 -3.37
N ALA A 88 3.37 -7.36 -4.58
CA ALA A 88 3.32 -5.93 -4.88
C ALA A 88 1.92 -5.35 -4.64
N GLN A 89 0.86 -6.07 -5.04
CA GLN A 89 -0.52 -5.66 -4.80
C GLN A 89 -0.83 -5.58 -3.30
N LEU A 90 -0.47 -6.61 -2.52
CA LEU A 90 -0.68 -6.62 -1.07
C LEU A 90 0.07 -5.47 -0.40
N ALA A 91 1.34 -5.27 -0.74
CA ALA A 91 2.18 -4.23 -0.18
C ALA A 91 1.62 -2.83 -0.47
N MET A 92 1.29 -2.51 -1.72
CA MET A 92 0.73 -1.20 -2.05
C MET A 92 -0.67 -1.01 -1.50
N SER A 93 -1.48 -2.07 -1.43
CA SER A 93 -2.80 -1.99 -0.76
C SER A 93 -2.65 -1.66 0.73
N SER A 94 -1.57 -2.10 1.38
CA SER A 94 -1.25 -1.66 2.74
C SER A 94 -1.10 -0.14 2.82
N HIS A 95 -0.28 0.47 1.96
CA HIS A 95 -0.12 1.92 1.92
C HIS A 95 -1.44 2.64 1.64
N LEU A 96 -2.20 2.20 0.64
CA LEU A 96 -3.47 2.83 0.26
C LEU A 96 -4.49 2.82 1.41
N LEU A 97 -4.59 1.71 2.14
CA LEU A 97 -5.44 1.60 3.32
C LEU A 97 -4.95 2.50 4.47
N ASP A 98 -3.63 2.67 4.61
CA ASP A 98 -3.02 3.52 5.63
C ASP A 98 -3.27 5.01 5.41
N VAL A 99 -3.22 5.45 4.14
CA VAL A 99 -3.50 6.85 3.78
C VAL A 99 -5.01 7.15 3.72
N GLY A 100 -5.86 6.12 3.77
CA GLY A 100 -7.29 6.25 4.01
C GLY A 100 -8.20 5.97 2.81
N PHE A 101 -7.72 5.23 1.80
CA PHE A 101 -8.63 4.68 0.80
C PHE A 101 -9.53 3.59 1.43
N PRO A 102 -10.85 3.59 1.14
CA PRO A 102 -11.71 2.49 1.54
C PRO A 102 -11.34 1.18 0.82
N ASP A 103 -11.28 0.06 1.53
CA ASP A 103 -10.94 -1.26 0.96
C ASP A 103 -11.85 -1.63 -0.23
N ALA A 104 -13.16 -1.41 -0.10
CA ALA A 104 -14.11 -1.63 -1.18
C ALA A 104 -13.88 -0.74 -2.41
N TRP A 105 -13.33 0.46 -2.21
CA TRP A 105 -12.95 1.34 -3.32
C TRP A 105 -11.72 0.80 -4.05
N CYS A 106 -10.69 0.38 -3.30
CA CYS A 106 -9.49 -0.25 -3.87
C CYS A 106 -9.87 -1.50 -4.66
N ALA A 107 -10.69 -2.38 -4.09
CA ALA A 107 -11.13 -3.60 -4.76
C ALA A 107 -11.86 -3.33 -6.08
N LYS A 108 -12.67 -2.27 -6.14
CA LYS A 108 -13.45 -1.93 -7.33
C LYS A 108 -12.63 -1.25 -8.45
N TYR A 109 -11.78 -0.29 -8.11
CA TYR A 109 -11.14 0.59 -9.10
C TYR A 109 -9.66 0.26 -9.38
N ILE A 110 -9.00 -0.38 -8.43
CA ILE A 110 -7.62 -0.86 -8.58
C ILE A 110 -7.63 -2.36 -8.88
N GLY A 111 -8.30 -3.16 -8.05
CA GLY A 111 -8.42 -4.60 -8.27
C GLY A 111 -7.07 -5.30 -8.36
N LEU A 112 -6.79 -5.94 -9.49
CA LEU A 112 -5.57 -6.73 -9.73
C LEU A 112 -4.51 -5.96 -10.54
N HIS A 113 -4.68 -4.64 -10.64
CA HIS A 113 -3.82 -3.75 -11.43
C HIS A 113 -2.75 -3.11 -10.54
N VAL A 114 -1.54 -3.65 -10.65
CA VAL A 114 -0.39 -3.27 -9.84
C VAL A 114 0.12 -1.87 -10.23
N ASP A 115 0.14 -1.55 -11.52
CA ASP A 115 0.38 -0.20 -12.06
C ASP A 115 -0.53 0.88 -11.44
N ARG A 116 -1.83 0.60 -11.35
CA ARG A 116 -2.80 1.53 -10.74
C ARG A 116 -2.55 1.69 -9.26
N SER A 117 -2.19 0.61 -8.57
CA SER A 117 -1.83 0.67 -7.15
C SER A 117 -0.65 1.61 -6.93
N LEU A 118 0.40 1.51 -7.76
CA LEU A 118 1.57 2.39 -7.68
C LEU A 118 1.19 3.84 -7.97
N ALA A 119 0.41 4.09 -9.03
CA ALA A 119 -0.01 5.43 -9.38
C ALA A 119 -0.79 6.13 -8.25
N TYR A 120 -1.78 5.44 -7.64
CA TYR A 120 -2.52 5.99 -6.50
C TYR A 120 -1.66 6.11 -5.23
N ALA A 121 -0.70 5.20 -5.03
CA ALA A 121 0.23 5.29 -3.92
C ALA A 121 1.13 6.53 -4.06
N ASN A 122 1.74 6.75 -5.22
CA ASN A 122 2.58 7.92 -5.49
C ASN A 122 1.82 9.23 -5.35
N ALA A 123 0.60 9.31 -5.90
CA ALA A 123 -0.28 10.47 -5.75
C ALA A 123 -0.73 10.75 -4.29
N THR A 124 -0.41 9.84 -3.35
CA THR A 124 -0.64 10.01 -1.91
C THR A 124 0.64 10.02 -1.09
N GLY A 125 1.78 10.30 -1.72
CA GLY A 125 3.07 10.50 -1.06
C GLY A 125 3.87 9.21 -0.82
N PHE A 126 3.64 8.16 -1.61
CA PHE A 126 4.48 6.95 -1.57
C PHE A 126 5.91 7.24 -2.06
N GLY A 127 6.09 8.02 -3.14
CA GLY A 127 7.41 8.50 -3.58
C GLY A 127 8.31 7.44 -4.22
N CYS A 128 7.72 6.45 -4.90
CA CYS A 128 8.44 5.43 -5.66
C CYS A 128 8.23 5.69 -7.16
N GLU A 129 9.04 6.58 -7.73
CA GLU A 129 8.92 7.08 -9.11
C GLU A 129 10.11 6.65 -9.99
N ASP A 130 10.82 5.59 -9.59
CA ASP A 130 11.90 5.07 -10.41
C ASP A 130 11.35 4.31 -11.62
N THR A 131 11.99 4.53 -12.78
CA THR A 131 11.51 4.03 -14.07
C THR A 131 11.46 2.50 -14.14
N GLU A 132 12.32 1.80 -13.42
CA GLU A 132 12.35 0.33 -13.43
C GLU A 132 11.18 -0.26 -12.65
N THR A 133 10.87 0.28 -11.47
CA THR A 133 9.68 -0.11 -10.71
C THR A 133 8.42 0.17 -11.49
N GLU A 134 8.26 1.36 -12.08
CA GLU A 134 7.10 1.69 -12.92
C GLU A 134 6.91 0.68 -14.05
N ARG A 135 7.99 0.42 -14.81
CA ARG A 135 7.99 -0.55 -15.91
C ARG A 135 7.66 -1.96 -15.42
N LEU A 136 8.16 -2.37 -14.26
CA LEU A 136 7.81 -3.68 -13.69
C LEU A 136 6.33 -3.72 -13.29
N MET A 137 5.79 -2.69 -12.64
CA MET A 137 4.37 -2.68 -12.24
C MET A 137 3.44 -2.73 -13.45
N ASP A 138 3.81 -2.08 -14.56
CA ASP A 138 3.12 -2.19 -15.85
C ASP A 138 3.17 -3.63 -16.41
N VAL A 139 4.34 -4.26 -16.39
CA VAL A 139 4.51 -5.65 -16.82
C VAL A 139 3.71 -6.62 -15.94
N LEU A 140 3.65 -6.38 -14.63
CA LEU A 140 2.85 -7.18 -13.72
C LEU A 140 1.35 -6.94 -13.92
N SER A 141 0.91 -5.80 -14.44
CA SER A 141 -0.51 -5.47 -14.51
C SER A 141 -1.26 -6.04 -15.72
N PRO A 142 -2.50 -6.53 -15.55
CA PRO A 142 -3.04 -7.06 -14.30
C PRO A 142 -2.38 -8.41 -13.97
N TYR A 143 -2.09 -8.66 -12.69
CA TYR A 143 -1.24 -9.81 -12.36
C TYR A 143 -1.88 -11.17 -12.60
N TRP A 144 -3.22 -11.24 -12.70
CA TRP A 144 -3.92 -12.49 -13.04
C TRP A 144 -3.47 -13.09 -14.37
N LYS A 145 -2.96 -12.28 -15.32
CA LYS A 145 -2.53 -12.77 -16.64
C LYS A 145 -1.39 -13.80 -16.58
N TRP A 146 -0.68 -13.84 -15.45
CA TRP A 146 0.43 -14.76 -15.20
C TRP A 146 -0.01 -16.09 -14.59
N ASN A 147 -1.26 -16.20 -14.12
CA ASN A 147 -1.75 -17.42 -13.48
C ASN A 147 -1.97 -18.58 -14.47
N ASP A 148 -2.07 -19.80 -13.92
CA ASP A 148 -2.19 -21.03 -14.70
C ASP A 148 -3.43 -21.06 -15.61
N LEU A 149 -4.54 -20.48 -15.17
CA LEU A 149 -5.77 -20.39 -15.95
C LEU A 149 -5.58 -19.55 -17.22
N SER A 150 -4.91 -18.40 -17.09
CA SER A 150 -4.58 -17.53 -18.23
C SER A 150 -3.70 -18.25 -19.24
N ARG A 151 -2.71 -19.01 -18.76
CA ARG A 151 -1.85 -19.83 -19.62
C ARG A 151 -2.62 -20.96 -20.31
N ALA A 152 -3.56 -21.60 -19.60
CA ALA A 152 -4.43 -22.62 -20.18
C ALA A 152 -5.31 -22.05 -21.30
N HIS A 153 -5.65 -20.75 -21.24
CA HIS A 153 -6.32 -20.01 -22.32
C HIS A 153 -5.37 -19.46 -23.39
N GLY A 154 -4.08 -19.81 -23.35
CA GLY A 154 -3.10 -19.43 -24.36
C GLY A 154 -2.52 -18.02 -24.21
N ILE A 155 -2.80 -17.31 -23.11
CA ILE A 155 -2.21 -16.00 -22.82
C ILE A 155 -0.72 -16.22 -22.54
N LYS A 156 0.13 -15.49 -23.26
CA LYS A 156 1.59 -15.47 -23.10
C LYS A 156 2.04 -14.04 -22.85
N PRO A 157 2.04 -13.58 -21.58
CA PRO A 157 2.43 -12.21 -21.26
C PRO A 157 3.92 -12.00 -21.53
N ASP A 158 4.27 -10.79 -21.95
CA ASP A 158 5.66 -10.36 -22.09
C ASP A 158 6.25 -10.07 -20.70
N THR A 159 7.47 -10.56 -20.44
CA THR A 159 8.22 -10.26 -19.21
C THR A 159 8.77 -8.84 -19.23
N GLY A 160 8.63 -8.13 -20.35
CA GLY A 160 9.21 -6.83 -20.58
C GLY A 160 10.73 -6.88 -20.63
N GLY A 161 11.36 -8.06 -20.65
CA GLY A 161 12.83 -8.22 -20.59
C GLY A 161 13.42 -8.27 -19.18
N PHE A 162 12.60 -8.29 -18.12
CA PHE A 162 13.11 -8.43 -16.75
C PHE A 162 13.63 -9.85 -16.47
N ALA A 163 14.81 -9.92 -15.87
CA ALA A 163 15.37 -11.13 -15.30
C ALA A 163 14.75 -11.42 -13.92
N ALA A 164 14.75 -12.69 -13.52
CA ALA A 164 14.17 -13.11 -12.24
C ALA A 164 14.80 -12.43 -11.02
N GLY A 165 16.11 -12.12 -11.07
CA GLY A 165 16.80 -11.36 -10.02
C GLY A 165 16.25 -9.94 -9.88
N GLU A 166 16.12 -9.22 -10.99
CA GLU A 166 15.60 -7.84 -11.02
C GLU A 166 14.17 -7.77 -10.47
N VAL A 167 13.31 -8.72 -10.84
CA VAL A 167 11.94 -8.80 -10.31
C VAL A 167 11.96 -8.95 -8.78
N ARG A 168 12.82 -9.82 -8.24
CA ARG A 168 12.94 -10.02 -6.80
C ARG A 168 13.43 -8.77 -6.10
N ASP A 169 14.50 -8.17 -6.61
CA ASP A 169 15.13 -7.00 -5.98
C ASP A 169 14.16 -5.81 -5.93
N ILE A 170 13.45 -5.53 -7.03
CA ILE A 170 12.45 -4.46 -7.09
C ILE A 170 11.29 -4.74 -6.12
N VAL A 171 10.77 -5.97 -6.09
CA VAL A 171 9.63 -6.30 -5.21
C VAL A 171 10.03 -6.29 -3.73
N VAL A 172 11.24 -6.74 -3.39
CA VAL A 172 11.81 -6.62 -2.02
C VAL A 172 11.89 -5.15 -1.62
N ALA A 173 12.51 -4.32 -2.46
CA ALA A 173 12.67 -2.89 -2.19
C ALA A 173 11.32 -2.19 -2.02
N LEU A 174 10.32 -2.54 -2.84
CA LEU A 174 8.95 -2.02 -2.73
C LEU A 174 8.32 -2.35 -1.37
N VAL A 175 8.45 -3.60 -0.89
CA VAL A 175 7.90 -4.02 0.41
C VAL A 175 8.61 -3.31 1.56
N ASP A 176 9.93 -3.18 1.50
CA ASP A 176 10.72 -2.45 2.49
C ASP A 176 10.31 -0.97 2.53
N HIS A 177 10.10 -0.35 1.37
CA HIS A 177 9.63 1.03 1.27
C HIS A 177 8.22 1.20 1.87
N VAL A 178 7.30 0.26 1.59
CA VAL A 178 5.98 0.24 2.27
C VAL A 178 6.16 0.18 3.79
N ALA A 179 7.08 -0.64 4.29
CA ALA A 179 7.34 -0.75 5.72
C ALA A 179 7.83 0.58 6.33
N GLU A 180 8.65 1.32 5.60
CA GLU A 180 9.16 2.64 5.98
C GLU A 180 8.04 3.68 6.07
N VAL A 181 7.28 3.86 4.99
CA VAL A 181 6.26 4.92 4.89
C VAL A 181 5.06 4.67 5.81
N THR A 182 4.68 3.41 5.99
CA THR A 182 3.58 3.04 6.89
C THR A 182 4.05 2.87 8.34
N GLY A 183 5.32 2.55 8.57
CA GLY A 183 5.87 2.22 9.88
C GLY A 183 5.52 0.82 10.39
N HIS A 184 4.93 -0.07 9.57
CA HIS A 184 4.53 -1.42 10.01
C HIS A 184 5.72 -2.34 10.34
N GLY A 185 6.88 -2.13 9.72
CA GLY A 185 8.10 -2.90 9.99
C GLY A 185 8.73 -2.61 11.36
N ARG A 186 8.37 -1.49 12.01
CA ARG A 186 8.90 -1.11 13.32
C ARG A 186 8.16 -1.86 14.42
N ARG A 187 8.63 -3.05 14.78
CA ARG A 187 8.28 -3.66 16.07
C ARG A 187 8.73 -2.69 17.17
N LYS A 188 7.81 -2.22 18.02
CA LYS A 188 8.14 -1.42 19.23
C LYS A 188 9.23 -2.16 20.01
N GLN A 189 10.49 -1.73 19.88
CA GLN A 189 11.46 -1.93 20.94
C GLN A 189 11.02 -1.05 22.12
N ARG A 190 10.04 -1.51 22.89
CA ARG A 190 9.94 -1.08 24.29
C ARG A 190 11.13 -1.70 24.99
N ARG A 191 12.29 -1.02 24.95
CA ARG A 191 13.29 -1.18 26.01
C ARG A 191 12.57 -0.84 27.31
N ALA A 192 12.38 -1.85 28.17
CA ALA A 192 12.08 -1.58 29.56
C ALA A 192 13.26 -0.76 30.13
N PRO A 193 13.02 0.34 30.86
CA PRO A 193 14.09 0.96 31.63
C PRO A 193 14.58 -0.07 32.66
N SER A 194 15.90 -0.28 32.70
CA SER A 194 16.60 -0.99 33.77
C SER A 194 16.48 -0.23 35.09
#